data_AF-A0AAD7VYW7-F1
#
_entry.id   AF-A0AAD7VYW7-F1
#
_cell.length_a   1.000
_cell.length_b   1.000
_cell.length_c   1.000
_cell.angle_alpha   90.00
_cell.angle_beta   90.00
_cell.angle_gamma   90.00
#
_symmetry.space_group_name_H-M   'P 1'
#
loop_
_entity.id
_entity.type
_entity.pdbx_description
1 polymer ?
#
loop_
_entity_poly.entity_id
_entity_poly.type
_entity_poly.pdbx_seq_one_letter_code
_entity_poly.pdbx_strand_id
1 'polypeptide(L)'
;MDRKCFLEQLDEMTQAAAKMEKKHAKQTFTDVMDYDPEKNTWYIPGLWHGTPPMAQVNAGYSETVNEFKSSMIKALKELKEIRPPHTIPEFLEWTSSLWKAVKYENFIFSFQNSLVADAYTRLCSEYNRWNWAFRKDSTQNRVSNFSLKDQSASSLDDLLDSLKMKAYDELDKQQKEITE
;
A
#
# COMPACT_ATOMS: atom_id res chain seq x y z
N MET A 1 2.68 -16.81 -12.65
CA MET A 1 1.75 -15.97 -11.89
C MET A 1 0.35 -16.41 -12.25
N ASP A 2 -0.40 -16.94 -11.29
CA ASP A 2 -1.78 -17.35 -11.51
C ASP A 2 -2.64 -16.08 -11.70
N ARG A 3 -3.53 -16.05 -12.69
CA ARG A 3 -4.38 -14.89 -13.01
C ARG A 3 -5.24 -14.47 -11.82
N LYS A 4 -5.66 -15.45 -11.01
CA LYS A 4 -6.41 -15.22 -9.76
C LYS A 4 -5.57 -14.48 -8.72
N CYS A 5 -4.32 -14.89 -8.54
CA CYS A 5 -3.40 -14.25 -7.59
C CYS A 5 -3.14 -12.78 -7.97
N PHE A 6 -3.06 -12.48 -9.26
CA PHE A 6 -2.90 -11.09 -9.72
C PHE A 6 -4.12 -10.23 -9.39
N LEU A 7 -5.34 -10.74 -9.60
CA LEU A 7 -6.56 -10.01 -9.26
C LEU A 7 -6.66 -9.77 -7.74
N GLU A 8 -6.34 -10.79 -6.93
CA GLU A 8 -6.30 -10.66 -5.46
C GLU A 8 -5.33 -9.56 -5.02
N GLN A 9 -4.16 -9.47 -5.65
CA GLN A 9 -3.19 -8.42 -5.39
C GLN A 9 -3.74 -7.02 -5.77
N LEU A 10 -4.42 -6.90 -6.91
CA LEU A 10 -5.06 -5.64 -7.31
C LEU A 10 -6.18 -5.24 -6.35
N ASP A 11 -6.97 -6.18 -5.87
CA ASP A 11 -8.01 -5.96 -4.88
C ASP A 11 -7.42 -5.46 -3.55
N GLU A 12 -6.33 -6.10 -3.07
CA GLU A 12 -5.64 -5.68 -1.85
C GLU A 12 -5.11 -4.24 -1.98
N MET A 13 -4.44 -3.93 -3.09
CA MET A 13 -3.91 -2.60 -3.38
C MET A 13 -5.03 -1.54 -3.44
N THR A 14 -6.17 -1.89 -4.03
CA THR A 14 -7.36 -1.03 -4.12
C THR A 14 -7.96 -0.77 -2.74
N GLN A 15 -8.08 -1.80 -1.90
CA GLN A 15 -8.56 -1.66 -0.54
C GLN A 15 -7.64 -0.81 0.34
N ALA A 16 -6.32 -0.97 0.20
CA ALA A 16 -5.35 -0.16 0.92
C ALA A 16 -5.46 1.33 0.55
N ALA A 17 -5.59 1.63 -0.74
CA ALA A 17 -5.81 3.00 -1.22
C ALA A 17 -7.14 3.59 -0.70
N ALA A 18 -8.24 2.82 -0.76
CA ALA A 18 -9.55 3.26 -0.27
C ALA A 18 -9.54 3.59 1.23
N LYS A 19 -8.85 2.79 2.05
CA LYS A 19 -8.68 3.06 3.49
C LYS A 19 -7.96 4.38 3.74
N MET A 20 -6.88 4.65 3.01
CA MET A 20 -6.11 5.89 3.17
C MET A 20 -6.89 7.13 2.74
N GLU A 21 -7.73 7.01 1.72
CA GLU A 21 -8.65 8.06 1.28
C GLU A 21 -9.89 8.20 2.19
N LYS A 22 -9.97 7.44 3.29
CA LYS A 22 -11.11 7.43 4.22
C LYS A 22 -12.43 7.06 3.54
N LYS A 23 -12.39 6.24 2.49
CA LYS A 23 -13.59 5.66 1.88
C LYS A 23 -14.07 4.49 2.73
N HIS A 24 -15.34 4.53 3.13
CA HIS A 24 -15.92 3.56 4.09
C HIS A 24 -16.34 2.22 3.46
N ALA A 25 -16.50 2.16 2.14
CA ALA A 25 -16.89 0.93 1.44
C ALA A 25 -15.66 0.07 1.11
N LYS A 26 -15.79 -1.26 1.28
CA LYS A 26 -14.83 -2.19 0.67
C LYS A 26 -14.94 -2.05 -0.84
N GLN A 27 -13.86 -1.62 -1.48
CA GLN A 27 -13.78 -1.51 -2.94
C GLN A 27 -12.89 -2.64 -3.45
N THR A 28 -13.39 -3.38 -4.43
CA THR A 28 -12.60 -4.28 -5.26
C THR A 28 -12.08 -3.52 -6.48
N PHE A 29 -11.07 -4.05 -7.16
CA PHE A 29 -10.53 -3.45 -8.37
C PHE A 29 -11.61 -3.32 -9.46
N THR A 30 -12.48 -4.33 -9.57
CA THR A 30 -13.59 -4.35 -10.54
C THR A 30 -14.66 -3.28 -10.26
N ASP A 31 -14.81 -2.82 -9.01
CA ASP A 31 -15.71 -1.70 -8.68
C ASP A 31 -15.20 -0.36 -9.23
N VAL A 32 -13.87 -0.23 -9.40
CA VAL A 32 -13.22 0.98 -9.91
C VAL A 32 -13.07 0.93 -11.43
N MET A 33 -12.71 -0.23 -11.97
CA MET A 33 -12.47 -0.45 -13.39
C MET A 33 -12.99 -1.81 -13.82
N ASP A 34 -13.86 -1.83 -14.85
CA ASP A 34 -14.36 -3.09 -15.42
C ASP A 34 -13.19 -3.93 -15.97
N TYR A 35 -12.94 -5.07 -15.33
CA TYR A 35 -11.79 -5.92 -15.60
C TYR A 35 -12.17 -7.40 -15.55
N ASP A 36 -11.99 -8.09 -16.68
CA ASP A 36 -12.13 -9.55 -16.81
C ASP A 36 -10.72 -10.15 -16.97
N PRO A 37 -10.19 -10.89 -15.97
CA PRO A 37 -8.85 -11.47 -16.03
C PRO A 37 -8.60 -12.39 -17.22
N GLU A 38 -9.65 -13.02 -17.75
CA GLU A 38 -9.55 -13.98 -18.86
C GLU A 38 -9.51 -13.28 -20.22
N LYS A 39 -10.24 -12.17 -20.37
CA LYS A 39 -10.33 -11.43 -21.64
C LYS A 39 -9.36 -10.26 -21.75
N ASN A 40 -9.06 -9.61 -20.63
CA ASN A 40 -8.31 -8.35 -20.59
C ASN A 40 -6.82 -8.55 -20.28
N THR A 41 -6.36 -9.80 -20.13
CA THR A 41 -4.95 -10.12 -19.86
C THR A 41 -4.28 -10.71 -21.10
N TRP A 42 -3.27 -10.00 -21.61
CA TRP A 42 -2.51 -10.42 -22.79
C TRP A 42 -1.05 -10.70 -22.42
N TYR A 43 -0.51 -11.82 -22.92
CA TYR A 43 0.90 -12.15 -22.79
C TYR A 43 1.57 -11.99 -24.16
N ILE A 44 2.45 -11.00 -24.25
CA ILE A 44 3.25 -10.75 -25.45
C ILE A 44 4.64 -11.34 -25.20
N PRO A 45 5.09 -12.31 -26.01
CA PRO A 45 6.39 -12.93 -25.82
C PRO A 45 7.51 -11.92 -26.14
N GLY A 46 8.75 -12.20 -25.73
CA GLY A 46 9.87 -11.32 -26.07
C GLY A 46 10.10 -11.21 -27.58
N LEU A 47 10.48 -10.03 -28.07
CA LEU A 47 10.80 -9.81 -29.48
C LEU A 47 11.96 -10.67 -29.97
N TRP A 48 12.92 -10.98 -29.11
CA TRP A 48 14.13 -11.72 -29.45
C TRP A 48 14.13 -13.10 -28.80
N HIS A 49 14.51 -14.14 -29.55
CA HIS A 49 14.80 -15.47 -29.00
C HIS A 49 16.25 -15.53 -28.49
N GLY A 50 16.58 -14.71 -27.49
CA GLY A 50 17.89 -14.70 -26.84
C GLY A 50 18.46 -13.31 -26.63
N THR A 51 19.75 -13.24 -26.31
CA THR A 51 20.44 -11.98 -26.01
C THR A 51 20.99 -11.36 -27.30
N PRO A 52 20.61 -10.11 -27.63
CA PRO A 52 21.21 -9.36 -28.74
C PRO A 52 22.75 -9.29 -28.62
N PRO A 53 23.52 -9.07 -29.71
CA PRO A 53 23.09 -8.49 -30.98
C PRO A 53 22.69 -9.48 -32.07
N MET A 54 22.97 -10.79 -31.92
CA MET A 54 22.69 -11.81 -32.95
C MET A 54 21.44 -12.67 -32.68
N ALA A 55 20.61 -12.28 -31.71
CA ALA A 55 19.36 -12.98 -31.45
C ALA A 55 18.39 -12.84 -32.63
N GLN A 56 17.68 -13.93 -32.95
CA GLN A 56 16.66 -13.92 -34.00
C GLN A 56 15.36 -13.28 -33.50
N VAL A 57 14.62 -12.63 -34.40
CA VAL A 57 13.30 -12.08 -34.09
C VAL A 57 12.30 -13.21 -33.90
N ASN A 58 11.53 -13.14 -32.83
CA ASN A 58 10.45 -14.06 -32.49
C ASN A 58 9.23 -13.78 -33.38
N ALA A 59 8.90 -14.71 -34.27
CA ALA A 59 7.71 -14.60 -35.11
C ALA A 59 6.41 -14.56 -34.29
N GLY A 60 6.37 -15.28 -33.16
CA GLY A 60 5.25 -15.28 -32.22
C GLY A 60 4.98 -13.91 -31.59
N TYR A 61 5.97 -13.02 -31.53
CA TYR A 61 5.73 -11.62 -31.14
C TYR A 61 4.78 -10.93 -32.12
N SER A 62 5.08 -11.02 -33.42
CA SER A 62 4.25 -10.35 -34.44
C SER A 62 2.83 -10.90 -34.50
N GLU A 63 2.68 -12.21 -34.32
CA GLU A 63 1.39 -12.89 -34.29
C GLU A 63 0.55 -12.44 -33.10
N THR A 64 1.09 -12.56 -31.88
CA THR A 64 0.39 -12.13 -30.65
C THR A 64 0.05 -10.64 -30.63
N VAL A 65 0.93 -9.78 -31.15
CA VAL A 65 0.65 -8.35 -31.29
C VAL A 65 -0.49 -8.10 -32.28
N ASN A 66 -0.54 -8.85 -33.38
CA ASN A 66 -1.60 -8.71 -34.37
C ASN A 66 -2.96 -9.20 -33.83
N GLU A 67 -2.97 -10.31 -33.09
CA GLU A 67 -4.14 -10.81 -32.38
C GLU A 67 -4.64 -9.81 -31.33
N PHE A 68 -3.73 -9.26 -30.52
CA PHE A 68 -4.05 -8.23 -29.53
C PHE A 68 -4.68 -7.00 -30.19
N LYS A 69 -4.09 -6.48 -31.28
CA LYS A 69 -4.65 -5.34 -32.03
C LYS A 69 -6.05 -5.65 -32.55
N SER A 70 -6.25 -6.84 -33.09
CA SER A 70 -7.55 -7.27 -33.63
C SER A 70 -8.61 -7.36 -32.53
N SER A 71 -8.24 -7.93 -31.37
CA SER A 71 -9.10 -7.99 -30.19
C SER A 71 -9.47 -6.60 -29.66
N MET A 72 -8.47 -5.71 -29.54
CA MET A 72 -8.69 -4.34 -29.07
C MET A 72 -9.65 -3.55 -29.97
N ILE A 73 -9.47 -3.65 -31.30
CA ILE A 73 -10.39 -3.01 -32.26
C ILE A 73 -11.80 -3.59 -32.13
N LYS A 74 -11.94 -4.90 -31.94
CA LYS A 74 -13.23 -5.55 -31.74
C LYS A 74 -13.91 -5.04 -30.46
N ALA A 75 -13.19 -4.98 -29.34
CA ALA A 75 -13.69 -4.44 -28.08
C ALA A 75 -14.13 -2.96 -28.21
N LEU A 76 -13.36 -2.13 -28.92
CA LEU A 76 -13.74 -0.74 -29.19
C LEU A 76 -15.02 -0.61 -30.02
N LYS A 77 -15.24 -1.51 -30.98
CA LYS A 77 -16.48 -1.57 -31.76
C LYS A 77 -17.67 -1.98 -30.89
N GLU A 78 -17.50 -3.00 -30.05
CA GLU A 78 -18.54 -3.44 -29.12
C GLU A 78 -18.91 -2.34 -28.12
N LEU A 79 -17.92 -1.60 -27.60
CA LEU A 79 -18.15 -0.46 -26.71
C LEU A 79 -18.92 0.68 -27.39
N LYS A 80 -18.70 0.92 -28.68
CA LYS A 80 -19.42 1.94 -29.46
C LYS A 80 -20.92 1.64 -29.55
N GLU A 81 -21.30 0.36 -29.56
CA GLU A 81 -22.71 -0.07 -29.57
C GLU A 81 -23.37 0.12 -28.20
N ILE A 82 -22.59 0.02 -27.11
CA ILE A 82 -23.08 0.15 -25.73
C ILE A 82 -23.12 1.61 -25.29
N ARG A 83 -22.11 2.41 -25.67
CA ARG A 83 -21.97 3.83 -25.31
C ARG A 83 -21.58 4.65 -26.54
N PRO A 84 -22.30 5.77 -26.83
CA PRO A 84 -21.92 6.65 -27.91
C PRO A 84 -20.52 7.25 -27.64
N PRO A 85 -19.67 7.37 -28.67
CA PRO A 85 -18.34 7.93 -28.52
C PRO A 85 -18.43 9.42 -28.15
N HIS A 86 -17.57 9.85 -27.22
CA HIS A 86 -17.45 11.25 -26.86
C HIS A 86 -16.91 12.09 -28.02
N THR A 87 -17.41 13.32 -28.13
CA THR A 87 -16.91 14.28 -29.11
C THR A 87 -15.54 14.83 -28.66
N ILE A 88 -14.68 15.26 -29.59
CA ILE A 88 -13.37 15.87 -29.26
C ILE A 88 -13.47 17.01 -28.22
N PRO A 89 -14.46 17.93 -28.29
CA PRO A 89 -14.62 18.96 -27.26
C PRO A 89 -14.93 18.40 -25.87
N GLU A 90 -15.76 17.36 -25.77
CA GLU A 90 -16.07 16.68 -24.50
C GLU A 90 -14.81 16.04 -23.92
N PHE A 91 -13.99 15.41 -24.77
CA PHE A 91 -12.71 14.85 -24.35
C PHE A 91 -11.76 15.92 -23.79
N LEU A 92 -11.69 17.09 -24.43
CA LEU A 92 -10.88 18.22 -23.96
C LEU A 92 -11.39 18.77 -22.62
N GLU A 93 -12.70 18.91 -22.47
CA GLU A 93 -13.32 19.35 -21.23
C GLU A 93 -13.09 18.35 -20.10
N TRP A 94 -13.25 17.06 -20.38
CA TRP A 94 -12.98 15.97 -19.44
C TRP A 94 -11.50 15.95 -19.03
N THR A 95 -10.58 16.10 -19.98
CA THR A 95 -9.13 16.15 -19.72
C THR A 95 -8.76 17.37 -18.86
N SER A 96 -9.35 18.54 -19.12
CA SER A 96 -9.15 19.74 -18.30
C SER A 96 -9.68 19.55 -16.88
N SER A 97 -10.85 18.93 -16.76
CA SER A 97 -11.49 18.63 -15.47
C SER A 97 -10.66 17.62 -14.67
N LEU A 98 -10.18 16.56 -15.31
CA LEU A 98 -9.26 15.59 -14.71
C LEU A 98 -7.96 16.26 -14.26
N TRP A 99 -7.35 17.11 -15.08
CA TRP A 99 -6.12 17.82 -14.71
C TRP A 99 -6.30 18.74 -13.51
N LYS A 100 -7.46 19.42 -13.42
CA LYS A 100 -7.81 20.22 -12.22
C LYS A 100 -7.94 19.31 -10.99
N ALA A 101 -8.64 18.18 -11.09
CA ALA A 101 -8.74 17.23 -9.99
C ALA A 101 -7.35 16.74 -9.54
N VAL A 102 -6.51 16.31 -10.50
CA VAL A 102 -5.11 15.89 -10.28
C VAL A 102 -4.29 16.92 -9.49
N LYS A 103 -4.49 18.21 -9.78
CA LYS A 103 -3.76 19.30 -9.12
C LYS A 103 -4.19 19.55 -7.68
N TYR A 104 -5.46 19.36 -7.35
CA TYR A 104 -6.04 19.76 -6.07
C TYR A 104 -6.27 18.61 -5.08
N GLU A 105 -6.30 17.37 -5.56
CA GLU A 105 -6.41 16.19 -4.70
C GLU A 105 -5.02 15.71 -4.23
N ASN A 106 -4.98 15.21 -2.99
CA ASN A 106 -3.79 14.59 -2.41
C ASN A 106 -3.74 13.11 -2.80
N PHE A 107 -3.43 12.82 -4.06
CA PHE A 107 -3.32 11.44 -4.54
C PHE A 107 -2.13 10.72 -3.93
N ILE A 108 -2.36 9.46 -3.58
CA ILE A 108 -1.29 8.50 -3.35
C ILE A 108 -0.89 7.99 -4.74
N PHE A 109 0.11 8.64 -5.34
CA PHE A 109 0.50 8.52 -6.76
C PHE A 109 0.78 7.10 -7.27
N SER A 110 0.88 6.10 -6.40
CA SER A 110 0.90 4.69 -6.83
C SER A 110 0.22 3.78 -5.82
N PHE A 111 -0.57 2.84 -6.33
CA PHE A 111 -1.14 1.74 -5.54
C PHE A 111 -0.05 0.83 -4.92
N GLN A 112 1.15 0.77 -5.50
CA GLN A 112 2.26 0.04 -4.87
C GLN A 112 2.74 0.74 -3.59
N ASN A 113 2.68 2.07 -3.56
CA ASN A 113 3.01 2.84 -2.37
C ASN A 113 1.93 2.74 -1.30
N SER A 114 0.67 2.41 -1.65
CA SER A 114 -0.41 2.30 -0.65
C SER A 114 -0.21 1.12 0.29
N LEU A 115 0.23 -0.04 -0.20
CA LEU A 115 0.51 -1.20 0.67
C LEU A 115 1.68 -0.90 1.62
N VAL A 116 2.75 -0.31 1.09
CA VAL A 116 3.94 0.07 1.87
C VAL A 116 3.60 1.15 2.91
N ALA A 117 2.83 2.16 2.51
CA ALA A 117 2.40 3.22 3.42
C ALA A 117 1.40 2.71 4.46
N ASP A 118 0.57 1.70 4.15
CA ASP A 118 -0.37 1.10 5.10
C ASP A 118 0.39 0.31 6.16
N ALA A 119 1.34 -0.53 5.72
CA ALA A 119 2.25 -1.25 6.61
C ALA A 119 3.05 -0.29 7.51
N TYR A 120 3.59 0.79 6.93
CA TYR A 120 4.30 1.83 7.69
C TYR A 120 3.40 2.51 8.72
N THR A 121 2.19 2.89 8.33
CA THR A 121 1.21 3.54 9.24
C THR A 121 0.84 2.61 10.39
N ARG A 122 0.61 1.32 10.12
CA ARG A 122 0.34 0.31 11.14
C ARG A 122 1.51 0.17 12.12
N LEU A 123 2.73 0.07 11.61
CA LEU A 123 3.93 0.02 12.45
C LEU A 123 4.05 1.26 13.34
N CYS A 124 3.86 2.46 12.79
CA CYS A 124 3.88 3.70 13.57
C CYS A 124 2.79 3.73 14.64
N SER A 125 1.59 3.21 14.35
CA SER A 125 0.51 3.15 15.35
C SER A 125 0.84 2.22 16.51
N GLU A 126 1.39 1.03 16.25
CA GLU A 126 1.81 0.09 17.29
C GLU A 126 2.99 0.62 18.11
N TYR A 127 4.01 1.18 17.44
CA TYR A 127 5.12 1.84 18.12
C TYR A 127 4.64 2.97 19.04
N ASN A 128 3.74 3.83 18.55
CA ASN A 128 3.18 4.91 19.36
C ASN A 128 2.36 4.39 20.55
N ARG A 129 1.62 3.30 20.36
CA ARG A 129 0.87 2.62 21.44
C ARG A 129 1.80 2.13 22.54
N TRP A 130 2.88 1.43 22.18
CA TRP A 130 3.89 0.95 23.13
C TRP A 130 4.62 2.10 23.82
N ASN A 131 5.07 3.11 23.07
CA ASN A 131 5.74 4.29 23.62
C ASN A 131 4.81 5.04 24.61
N TRP A 132 3.51 5.12 24.33
CA TRP A 132 2.55 5.71 25.25
C TRP A 132 2.37 4.88 26.53
N ALA A 133 2.24 3.55 26.42
CA ALA A 133 2.17 2.65 27.57
C ALA A 133 3.42 2.78 28.45
N PHE A 134 4.61 2.77 27.85
CA PHE A 134 5.88 2.95 28.54
C PHE A 134 5.99 4.31 29.26
N ARG A 135 5.54 5.39 28.62
CA ARG A 135 5.49 6.73 29.24
C ARG A 135 4.50 6.78 30.40
N LYS A 136 3.36 6.11 30.28
CA LYS A 136 2.38 6.01 31.36
C LYS A 136 2.96 5.25 32.55
N ASP A 137 3.58 4.11 32.33
CA ASP A 137 4.15 3.31 33.43
C ASP A 137 5.35 3.99 34.08
N SER A 138 6.24 4.61 33.30
CA SER A 138 7.35 5.39 33.85
C SER A 138 6.88 6.61 34.65
N THR A 139 5.85 7.33 34.22
CA THR A 139 5.30 8.45 34.99
C THR A 139 4.52 7.99 36.23
N GLN A 140 3.73 6.91 36.14
CA GLN A 140 3.01 6.32 37.26
C GLN A 140 3.96 5.76 38.34
N ASN A 141 5.05 5.11 37.93
CA ASN A 141 6.12 4.65 38.82
C ASN A 141 6.86 5.83 39.45
N ARG A 142 7.11 6.92 38.71
CA ARG A 142 7.72 8.14 39.26
C ARG A 142 6.82 8.83 40.29
N VAL A 143 5.51 8.91 40.07
CA VAL A 143 4.57 9.50 41.05
C VAL A 143 4.45 8.62 42.30
N SER A 144 4.42 7.30 42.15
CA SER A 144 4.44 6.35 43.28
C SER A 144 5.74 6.46 44.10
N ASN A 145 6.88 6.61 43.44
CA ASN A 145 8.17 6.76 44.09
C ASN A 145 8.39 8.15 44.72
N PHE A 146 7.81 9.21 44.13
CA PHE A 146 7.90 10.57 44.69
C PHE A 146 7.03 10.75 45.94
N SER A 147 5.87 10.07 46.00
CA SER A 147 5.07 10.00 47.24
C SER A 147 5.77 9.23 48.37
N LEU A 148 6.89 8.54 48.10
CA LEU A 148 7.57 7.66 49.06
C LEU A 148 8.92 8.17 49.59
N LYS A 149 9.46 9.32 49.16
CA LYS A 149 10.76 9.80 49.70
C LYS A 149 10.95 11.30 49.64
N ASP A 150 10.63 11.93 50.76
CA ASP A 150 11.31 13.12 51.26
C ASP A 150 12.47 12.63 52.14
N GLN A 151 13.62 12.26 51.55
CA GLN A 151 14.89 12.03 52.29
C GLN A 151 16.13 11.81 51.37
N SER A 152 17.11 12.70 51.58
CA SER A 152 18.57 12.68 51.31
C SER A 152 19.17 12.08 50.01
N ALA A 153 20.08 12.86 49.42
CA ALA A 153 20.68 12.68 48.10
C ALA A 153 21.56 11.43 47.88
N SER A 154 22.04 10.73 48.92
CA SER A 154 22.82 9.48 48.74
C SER A 154 21.96 8.28 48.34
N SER A 155 20.65 8.34 48.59
CA SER A 155 19.69 7.29 48.20
C SER A 155 19.26 7.39 46.73
N LEU A 156 19.59 8.49 46.04
CA LEU A 156 19.04 8.79 44.72
C LEU A 156 19.78 8.04 43.60
N ASP A 157 21.07 7.78 43.79
CA ASP A 157 21.90 7.00 42.84
C ASP A 157 21.54 5.51 42.90
N ASP A 158 21.40 4.94 44.10
CA ASP A 158 20.90 3.57 44.30
C ASP A 158 19.47 3.40 43.73
N LEU A 159 18.62 4.41 43.89
CA LEU A 159 17.28 4.41 43.29
C LEU A 159 17.34 4.44 41.77
N LEU A 160 18.23 5.26 41.20
CA LEU A 160 18.42 5.38 39.76
C LEU A 160 18.90 4.06 39.14
N ASP A 161 19.84 3.38 39.80
CA ASP A 161 20.32 2.07 39.36
C ASP A 161 19.26 0.98 39.51
N SER A 162 18.46 1.01 40.58
CA SER A 162 17.31 0.10 40.73
C SER A 162 16.23 0.33 39.68
N LEU A 163 15.99 1.59 39.29
CA LEU A 163 15.05 1.98 38.24
C LEU A 163 15.55 1.61 36.85
N LYS A 164 16.86 1.75 36.59
CA LYS A 164 17.49 1.28 35.35
C LYS A 164 17.37 -0.23 35.22
N MET A 165 17.71 -0.99 36.25
CA MET A 165 17.58 -2.46 36.26
C MET A 165 16.14 -2.89 35.96
N LYS A 166 15.15 -2.29 36.65
CA LYS A 166 13.73 -2.58 36.37
C LYS A 166 13.29 -2.21 34.95
N ALA A 167 13.80 -1.10 34.40
CA ALA A 167 13.50 -0.71 33.04
C ALA A 167 14.09 -1.70 32.01
N TYR A 168 15.29 -2.25 32.27
CA TYR A 168 15.90 -3.28 31.44
C TYR A 168 15.17 -4.62 31.52
N ASP A 169 14.74 -5.05 32.71
CA ASP A 169 13.96 -6.28 32.88
C ASP A 169 12.59 -6.20 32.16
N GLU A 170 11.90 -5.06 32.25
CA GLU A 170 10.62 -4.89 31.56
C GLU A 170 10.80 -4.82 30.04
N LEU A 171 11.90 -4.24 29.55
CA LEU A 171 12.29 -4.26 28.14
C LEU A 171 12.53 -5.69 27.63
N ASP A 172 13.26 -6.51 28.38
CA ASP A 172 13.53 -7.91 28.01
C ASP A 172 12.25 -8.75 28.00
N LYS A 173 11.34 -8.48 28.93
CA LYS A 173 10.03 -9.15 29.00
C LYS A 173 9.13 -8.79 27.81
N GLN A 174 9.03 -7.50 27.47
CA GLN A 174 8.28 -7.03 26.30
C GLN A 174 8.88 -7.56 24.98
N GLN A 175 10.21 -7.66 24.90
CA GLN A 175 10.89 -8.19 23.72
C GLN A 175 10.60 -9.69 23.49
N LYS A 176 10.44 -10.46 24.57
CA LYS A 176 10.02 -11.87 24.50
C LYS A 176 8.56 -11.99 24.04
N GLU A 177 7.64 -11.16 24.52
CA GLU A 177 6.23 -11.14 24.10
C GLU A 177 6.03 -10.76 22.62
N ILE A 178 6.96 -10.01 22.02
CA ILE A 178 6.88 -9.61 20.59
C ILE A 178 7.43 -10.70 19.65
N THR A 179 8.22 -11.65 20.16
CA THR A 179 8.92 -12.67 19.35
C THR A 179 8.15 -14.02 19.27
N GLU A 180 7.13 -14.22 20.11
CA GLU A 180 6.15 -15.32 20.04
C GLU A 180 4.91 -14.95 19.21
#